data_AF-A0A8M8V0R8-F1
#
_entry.id   AF-A0A8M8V0R8-F1
#
_cell.length_a   1.000
_cell.length_b   1.000
_cell.length_c   1.000
_cell.angle_alpha   90.00
_cell.angle_beta   90.00
_cell.angle_gamma   90.00
#
_symmetry.space_group_name_H-M   'P 1'
#
loop_
_entity.id
_entity.type
_entity.pdbx_description
1 polymer ?
#
loop_
_entity_poly.entity_id
_entity_poly.type
_entity_poly.pdbx_seq_one_letter_code
_entity_poly.pdbx_strand_id
1 'polypeptide(L)'
;MEGLEGLRRTFRSGRTRGVDWRKAQLLALVKYLAENEAQILEALEQDLGKHPVEAYRDEIGLVKKSAEHSLLNIKKWMAPKKE
;
A
#
# COMPACT_ATOMS: atom_id res chain seq x y z
N MET A 1 2.65 -14.25 14.50
CA MET A 1 1.81 -13.87 13.34
C MET A 1 0.38 -13.77 13.81
N GLU A 2 -0.27 -12.62 13.62
CA GLU A 2 -1.74 -12.58 13.79
C GLU A 2 -2.36 -13.41 12.66
N GLY A 3 -3.01 -14.51 13.02
CA GLY A 3 -3.81 -15.29 12.08
C GLY A 3 -5.09 -14.55 11.68
N LEU A 4 -5.94 -15.23 10.89
CA LEU A 4 -7.22 -14.71 10.40
C LEU A 4 -8.12 -14.11 11.50
N GLU A 5 -8.13 -14.74 12.68
CA GLU A 5 -8.92 -14.25 13.83
C GLU A 5 -8.45 -12.89 14.36
N GLY A 6 -7.14 -12.64 14.36
CA GLY A 6 -6.55 -11.35 14.73
C GLY A 6 -6.98 -10.25 13.77
N LEU A 7 -6.86 -10.50 12.46
CA LEU A 7 -7.30 -9.56 11.42
C LEU A 7 -8.80 -9.25 11.52
N ARG A 8 -9.64 -10.27 11.75
CA ARG A 8 -11.09 -10.09 11.97
C ARG A 8 -11.36 -9.22 13.20
N ARG A 9 -10.64 -9.42 14.30
CA ARG A 9 -10.77 -8.62 15.53
C ARG A 9 -10.39 -7.17 15.28
N THR A 10 -9.26 -6.91 14.63
CA THR A 10 -8.81 -5.55 14.29
C THR A 10 -9.81 -4.84 13.39
N PHE A 11 -10.34 -5.51 12.36
CA PHE A 11 -11.38 -4.93 11.51
C PHE A 11 -12.67 -4.64 12.29
N ARG A 12 -13.15 -5.60 13.08
CA ARG A 12 -14.37 -5.47 13.90
C ARG A 12 -14.26 -4.37 14.96
N SER A 13 -13.05 -4.07 15.44
CA SER A 13 -12.81 -2.94 16.36
C SER A 13 -13.12 -1.57 15.75
N GLY A 14 -13.27 -1.49 14.42
CA GLY A 14 -13.52 -0.23 13.72
C GLY A 14 -12.26 0.63 13.49
N ARG A 15 -11.09 0.21 14.00
CA ARG A 15 -9.80 0.92 13.85
C ARG A 15 -9.53 1.36 12.40
N THR A 16 -9.85 0.52 11.42
CA THR A 16 -9.57 0.77 9.99
C THR A 16 -10.58 1.68 9.29
N ARG A 17 -11.64 2.13 9.98
CA ARG A 17 -12.71 2.97 9.41
C ARG A 17 -12.28 4.43 9.24
N GLY A 18 -11.48 4.96 10.16
CA GLY A 18 -11.08 6.36 10.17
C GLY A 18 -10.21 6.72 8.97
N VAL A 19 -10.48 7.88 8.36
CA VAL A 19 -9.70 8.37 7.20
C VAL A 19 -8.23 8.57 7.55
N ASP A 20 -7.92 9.05 8.75
CA ASP A 20 -6.54 9.30 9.19
C ASP A 20 -5.76 8.00 9.33
N TRP A 21 -6.39 6.93 9.84
CA TRP A 21 -5.77 5.61 9.90
C TRP A 21 -5.42 5.11 8.50
N ARG A 22 -6.35 5.21 7.55
CA ARG A 22 -6.12 4.78 6.16
C ARG A 22 -5.03 5.60 5.47
N LYS A 23 -5.01 6.92 5.68
CA LYS A 23 -3.95 7.79 5.17
C LYS A 23 -2.58 7.41 5.75
N ALA A 24 -2.51 7.16 7.06
CA ALA A 24 -1.29 6.74 7.71
C ALA A 24 -0.76 5.41 7.12
N GLN A 25 -1.64 4.45 6.82
CA GLN A 25 -1.23 3.19 6.17
C GLN A 25 -0.75 3.40 4.72
N LEU A 26 -1.40 4.26 3.94
CA LEU A 26 -0.95 4.59 2.57
C LEU A 26 0.42 5.29 2.58
N LEU A 27 0.64 6.22 3.51
CA LEU A 27 1.94 6.87 3.70
C LEU A 27 3.00 5.86 4.15
N ALA A 28 2.66 4.94 5.06
CA ALA A 28 3.56 3.88 5.47
C ALA A 28 3.94 2.96 4.31
N LEU A 29 3.01 2.67 3.38
CA LEU A 29 3.31 1.89 2.17
C LEU A 29 4.28 2.63 1.24
N VAL A 30 4.05 3.92 0.97
CA VAL A 30 4.96 4.73 0.15
C VAL A 30 6.35 4.79 0.78
N LYS A 31 6.41 4.98 2.10
CA LYS A 31 7.67 4.99 2.86
C LYS A 31 8.38 3.64 2.78
N TYR A 32 7.66 2.54 3.02
CA TYR A 32 8.20 1.19 2.94
C TYR A 32 8.80 0.89 1.57
N LEU A 33 8.10 1.24 0.48
CA LEU A 33 8.61 1.03 -0.88
C LEU A 33 9.90 1.81 -1.12
N ALA A 34 10.00 3.05 -0.63
CA ALA A 34 11.20 3.86 -0.80
C ALA A 34 12.38 3.36 0.05
N GLU A 35 12.13 2.95 1.30
CA GLU A 35 13.18 2.48 2.21
C GLU A 35 13.74 1.11 1.83
N ASN A 36 12.95 0.28 1.13
CA ASN A 36 13.30 -1.10 0.81
C ASN A 36 13.43 -1.35 -0.70
N GLU A 37 13.51 -0.28 -1.52
CA GLU A 37 13.52 -0.37 -2.99
C GLU A 37 14.58 -1.35 -3.50
N ALA A 38 15.83 -1.22 -3.03
CA ALA A 38 16.94 -2.08 -3.45
C ALA A 38 16.68 -3.57 -3.15
N GLN A 39 16.14 -3.87 -1.97
CA GLN A 39 15.86 -5.24 -1.53
C GLN A 39 14.70 -5.86 -2.35
N ILE A 40 13.69 -5.05 -2.68
CA ILE A 40 12.59 -5.48 -3.54
C ILE A 40 13.09 -5.76 -4.96
N LEU A 41 13.95 -4.90 -5.51
CA LEU A 41 14.53 -5.10 -6.84
C LEU A 41 15.42 -6.36 -6.88
N GLU A 42 16.25 -6.57 -5.87
CA GLU A 42 17.08 -7.77 -5.74
C GLU A 42 16.22 -9.04 -5.68
N ALA A 43 15.14 -9.04 -4.87
CA ALA A 43 14.22 -10.17 -4.81
C ALA A 43 13.54 -10.45 -6.16
N LEU A 44 13.11 -9.41 -6.87
CA LEU A 44 12.48 -9.53 -8.19
C LEU A 44 13.46 -10.02 -9.26
N GLU A 45 14.73 -9.65 -9.17
CA GLU A 45 15.78 -10.20 -10.03
C GLU A 45 16.02 -11.69 -9.73
N GLN A 46 16.12 -12.06 -8.44
CA GLN A 46 16.34 -13.45 -8.04
C GLN A 46 15.19 -14.38 -8.41
N ASP A 47 13.95 -13.94 -8.20
CA ASP A 47 12.76 -14.76 -8.42
C ASP A 47 12.34 -14.80 -9.90
N LEU A 48 12.44 -13.66 -10.60
CA LEU A 48 11.85 -13.47 -11.93
C LEU A 48 12.87 -13.06 -13.01
N GLY A 49 14.12 -12.79 -12.66
CA GLY A 49 15.14 -12.31 -13.60
C GLY A 49 14.86 -10.92 -14.16
N LYS A 50 13.98 -10.13 -13.53
CA LYS A 50 13.62 -8.79 -14.02
C LYS A 50 14.79 -7.81 -13.87
N HIS A 51 15.11 -7.09 -14.94
CA HIS A 51 16.07 -6.00 -14.86
C HIS A 51 15.55 -4.89 -13.92
N PRO A 52 16.39 -4.23 -13.10
CA PRO A 52 15.94 -3.26 -12.09
C PRO A 52 15.02 -2.15 -12.60
N VAL A 53 15.26 -1.66 -13.82
CA VAL A 53 14.41 -0.63 -14.45
C VAL A 53 12.99 -1.14 -14.75
N GLU A 54 12.87 -2.38 -15.21
CA GLU A 54 11.57 -3.01 -15.49
C GLU A 54 10.83 -3.29 -14.17
N ALA A 55 11.52 -3.89 -13.21
CA ALA A 55 10.99 -4.17 -11.87
C ALA A 55 10.50 -2.90 -11.17
N TYR A 56 11.26 -1.79 -11.26
CA TYR A 56 10.80 -0.52 -10.74
C TYR A 56 9.56 0.00 -11.48
N ARG A 57 9.55 -0.01 -12.82
CA ARG A 57 8.43 0.52 -13.60
C ARG A 57 7.13 -0.24 -13.32
N ASP A 58 7.20 -1.56 -13.32
CA ASP A 58 6.02 -2.43 -13.34
C ASP A 58 5.51 -2.78 -11.94
N GLU A 59 6.40 -2.85 -10.95
CA GLU A 59 6.03 -3.26 -9.58
C GLU A 59 6.08 -2.06 -8.63
N ILE A 60 7.27 -1.52 -8.35
CA ILE A 60 7.46 -0.52 -7.27
C ILE A 60 6.78 0.81 -7.61
N GLY A 61 7.08 1.36 -8.78
CA GLY A 61 6.57 2.63 -9.27
C GLY A 61 5.06 2.61 -9.47
N LEU A 62 4.52 1.50 -9.97
CA LEU A 62 3.07 1.32 -10.16
C LEU A 62 2.32 1.34 -8.82
N VAL A 63 2.81 0.58 -7.82
CA VAL A 63 2.19 0.52 -6.49
C VAL A 63 2.35 1.86 -5.77
N LYS A 64 3.53 2.48 -5.82
CA LYS A 64 3.78 3.82 -5.24
C LYS A 64 2.80 4.85 -5.80
N LYS A 65 2.69 4.94 -7.13
CA LYS A 65 1.76 5.86 -7.80
C LYS A 65 0.30 5.60 -7.41
N SER A 66 -0.09 4.32 -7.27
CA SER A 66 -1.45 3.95 -6.86
C SER A 66 -1.76 4.36 -5.41
N ALA A 67 -0.78 4.21 -4.51
CA ALA A 67 -0.89 4.64 -3.13
C ALA A 67 -0.98 6.17 -3.00
N GLU A 68 -0.15 6.90 -3.74
CA GLU A 68 -0.17 8.37 -3.79
C GLU A 68 -1.49 8.89 -4.37
N HIS A 69 -1.96 8.30 -5.48
CA HIS A 69 -3.26 8.64 -6.06
C HIS A 69 -4.40 8.39 -5.07
N SER A 70 -4.35 7.27 -4.36
CA SER A 70 -5.31 6.95 -3.31
C SER A 70 -5.27 7.97 -2.18
N LEU A 71 -4.08 8.38 -1.73
CA LEU A 71 -3.89 9.36 -0.67
C LEU A 71 -4.53 10.71 -1.01
N LEU A 72 -4.41 11.15 -2.26
CA LEU A 72 -5.00 12.39 -2.77
C LEU A 72 -6.53 12.33 -2.80
N ASN A 73 -7.11 11.17 -3.08
CA ASN A 73 -8.54 11.04 -3.34
C ASN A 73 -9.36 10.40 -2.19
N ILE A 74 -8.71 9.78 -1.20
CA ILE A 74 -9.39 8.94 -0.20
C ILE A 74 -10.49 9.67 0.57
N LYS A 75 -10.32 10.97 0.88
CA LYS A 75 -11.36 11.78 1.53
C LYS A 75 -12.61 11.89 0.65
N LYS A 76 -12.43 12.14 -0.65
CA LYS A 76 -13.53 12.24 -1.62
C LYS A 76 -14.22 10.89 -1.80
N TRP A 77 -13.47 9.80 -1.89
CA TRP A 77 -14.02 8.46 -2.08
C TRP A 77 -14.79 7.93 -0.86
N MET A 78 -14.42 8.38 0.34
CA MET A 78 -15.11 8.01 1.58
C MET A 78 -16.34 8.86 1.87
N ALA A 79 -16.54 9.97 1.15
CA ALA A 79 -17.72 10.82 1.36
C ALA A 79 -19.00 10.07 0.96
N PRO A 80 -20.12 10.24 1.70
CA PRO A 80 -21.41 9.71 1.29
C PRO A 80 -21.76 10.20 -0.12
N LYS A 81 -22.23 9.29 -0.98
CA LYS A 81 -22.83 9.68 -2.26
C LYS A 81 -24.28 10.10 -1.99
N LYS A 82 -24.68 11.25 -2.51
CA LYS A 82 -26.10 11.61 -2.61
C LYS A 82 -26.65 10.86 -3.82
N GLU A 83 -27.69 10.07 -3.60
CA GLU A 83 -28.55 9.52 -4.67
C GLU A 83 -29.56 10.57 -5.13
#